data_AF-A0AAP3BDX6-F1
#
_entry.id   AF-A0AAP3BDX6-F1
#
_cell.length_a   1.000
_cell.length_b   1.000
_cell.length_c   1.000
_cell.angle_alpha   90.00
_cell.angle_beta   90.00
_cell.angle_gamma   90.00
#
_symmetry.space_group_name_H-M   'P 1'
#
loop_
_entity.id
_entity.type
_entity.pdbx_description
1 polymer ?
#
loop_
_entity_poly.entity_id
_entity_poly.type
_entity_poly.pdbx_seq_one_letter_code
_entity_poly.pdbx_strand_id
1 'polypeptide(L)' 'MKKWIMICACVAVFQTVLAQRITRQYNNVSFSAALKDLNARQHKYTINFVYDELEDFRVTKSIRN' A
#
# COMPACT_ATOMS: atom_id res chain seq x y z
N MET A 1 -5.84 5.29 38.64
CA MET A 1 -5.52 6.22 37.53
C MET A 1 -4.40 5.71 36.62
N LYS A 2 -3.25 5.27 37.17
CA LYS A 2 -2.09 4.78 36.36
C LYS A 2 -2.40 3.62 35.41
N LYS A 3 -3.27 2.66 35.79
CA LYS A 3 -3.68 1.53 34.92
C LYS A 3 -4.44 1.97 33.67
N TRP A 4 -5.35 2.93 33.79
CA TRP A 4 -6.13 3.45 32.66
C TRP A 4 -5.26 4.24 31.69
N ILE A 5 -4.30 5.01 32.21
CA ILE A 5 -3.31 5.74 31.39
C ILE A 5 -2.44 4.75 30.59
N MET A 6 -2.02 3.64 31.20
CA MET A 6 -1.26 2.61 30.47
C MET A 6 -2.09 1.96 29.35
N ILE A 7 -3.37 1.65 29.60
CA ILE A 7 -4.24 1.06 28.57
C ILE A 7 -4.43 2.04 27.40
N CYS A 8 -4.71 3.32 27.68
CA CYS A 8 -4.83 4.34 26.63
C CYS A 8 -3.54 4.51 25.84
N ALA A 9 -2.39 4.52 26.52
CA ALA A 9 -1.08 4.59 25.87
C ALA A 9 -0.82 3.37 24.97
N CYS A 10 -1.12 2.15 25.43
CA CYS A 10 -1.00 0.94 24.62
C CYS A 10 -1.88 1.02 23.37
N VAL A 11 -3.17 1.37 23.52
CA VAL A 11 -4.11 1.49 22.39
C VAL A 11 -3.61 2.52 21.37
N ALA A 12 -3.12 3.68 21.83
CA ALA A 12 -2.57 4.71 20.94
C ALA A 12 -1.36 4.21 20.13
N VAL A 13 -0.47 3.42 20.75
CA VAL A 13 0.70 2.84 20.06
C VAL A 13 0.27 1.75 19.07
N PHE A 14 -0.75 0.96 19.38
CA PHE A 14 -1.23 -0.06 18.43
C PHE A 14 -1.80 0.56 17.14
N GLN A 15 -2.46 1.72 17.21
CA GLN A 15 -3.03 2.37 16.01
C GLN A 15 -1.97 2.79 14.99
N THR A 16 -0.75 3.15 15.42
CA THR A 16 0.30 3.67 14.51
C THR A 16 0.99 2.57 13.69
N VAL A 17 0.82 1.30 14.07
CA VAL A 17 1.48 0.14 13.42
C VAL A 17 0.58 -0.52 12.36
N LEU A 18 -0.71 -0.20 12.32
CA LEU A 18 -1.69 -0.93 11.49
C LEU A 18 -1.78 -0.47 10.03
N ALA A 19 -1.00 0.55 9.62
CA ALA A 19 -0.94 0.98 8.24
C ALA A 19 0.09 0.16 7.45
N GLN A 20 -0.37 -0.54 6.41
CA GLN A 20 0.53 -1.27 5.53
C GLN A 20 1.35 -0.29 4.68
N ARG A 21 2.68 -0.33 4.81
CA ARG A 21 3.61 0.43 3.96
C ARG A 21 3.89 -0.31 2.66
N ILE A 22 4.00 0.45 1.56
CA ILE A 22 4.36 -0.05 0.24
C ILE A 22 5.58 0.74 -0.24
N THR A 23 6.68 0.02 -0.48
CA THR A 23 7.91 0.58 -1.05
C THR A 23 8.28 -0.21 -2.31
N ARG A 24 8.26 0.45 -3.46
CA ARG A 24 8.51 -0.16 -4.77
C ARG A 24 9.22 0.79 -5.72
N GLN A 25 10.03 0.22 -6.60
CA GLN A 25 10.64 0.94 -7.70
C GLN A 25 10.22 0.25 -8.99
N TYR A 26 9.51 0.97 -9.83
CA TYR A 26 9.21 0.58 -11.19
C TYR A 26 10.16 1.32 -12.12
N ASN A 27 10.75 0.59 -13.06
CA ASN A 27 11.60 1.15 -14.10
C ASN A 27 11.16 0.59 -15.44
N ASN A 28 10.52 1.45 -16.24
CA ASN A 28 10.05 1.09 -17.57
C ASN A 28 9.19 -0.20 -17.56
N VAL A 29 8.25 -0.33 -16.63
CA VAL A 29 7.33 -1.48 -16.52
C VAL A 29 5.98 -1.10 -17.12
N SER A 30 5.25 -2.05 -17.73
CA SER A 30 3.89 -1.75 -18.20
C SER A 30 3.00 -1.30 -17.06
N PHE A 31 2.12 -0.34 -17.33
CA PHE A 31 1.24 0.20 -16.31
C PHE A 31 0.34 -0.87 -15.69
N SER A 32 -0.23 -1.75 -16.52
CA SER A 32 -1.00 -2.92 -16.10
C SER A 32 -0.25 -3.82 -15.12
N ALA A 33 1.03 -4.12 -15.39
CA ALA A 33 1.85 -4.95 -14.51
C ALA A 33 2.15 -4.28 -13.17
N ALA A 34 2.40 -2.96 -13.17
CA ALA A 34 2.56 -2.19 -11.94
C ALA A 34 1.28 -2.22 -11.08
N LEU A 35 0.09 -2.08 -11.71
CA LEU A 35 -1.20 -2.13 -11.01
C LEU A 35 -1.51 -3.54 -10.46
N LYS A 36 -1.23 -4.60 -11.23
CA LYS A 36 -1.35 -5.98 -10.75
C LYS A 36 -0.43 -6.26 -9.55
N ASP A 37 0.83 -5.81 -9.58
CA ASP A 37 1.76 -5.95 -8.44
C ASP A 37 1.30 -5.15 -7.21
N LEU A 38 0.71 -3.97 -7.41
CA LEU A 38 0.12 -3.20 -6.31
C LEU A 38 -1.09 -3.92 -5.69
N ASN A 39 -2.00 -4.44 -6.52
CA ASN A 39 -3.21 -5.14 -6.04
C ASN A 39 -2.87 -6.43 -5.27
N ALA A 40 -1.92 -7.22 -5.76
CA ALA A 40 -1.53 -8.49 -5.14
C ALA A 40 -0.99 -8.35 -3.71
N ARG A 41 -0.56 -7.15 -3.31
CA ARG A 41 0.01 -6.88 -2.00
C ARG A 41 -1.01 -6.30 -1.02
N GLN A 42 -2.20 -5.95 -1.46
CA GLN A 42 -3.24 -5.43 -0.59
C GLN A 42 -4.05 -6.61 -0.04
N HIS A 43 -3.80 -6.93 1.23
CA HIS A 43 -4.51 -8.02 1.92
C HIS A 43 -5.82 -7.55 2.57
N LYS A 44 -5.96 -6.24 2.80
CA LYS A 44 -7.08 -5.65 3.52
C LYS A 44 -8.20 -5.16 2.60
N TYR A 45 -7.87 -4.76 1.38
CA TYR A 45 -8.81 -4.19 0.42
C TYR A 45 -8.51 -4.72 -0.98
N THR A 46 -9.55 -5.14 -1.72
CA THR A 46 -9.43 -5.46 -3.14
C THR A 46 -9.56 -4.17 -3.94
N ILE A 47 -8.53 -3.81 -4.71
CA ILE A 47 -8.60 -2.69 -5.64
C ILE A 47 -8.76 -3.22 -7.06
N ASN A 48 -9.90 -2.90 -7.67
CA ASN A 48 -10.14 -3.21 -9.07
C ASN A 48 -9.65 -2.06 -9.93
N PHE A 49 -8.57 -2.32 -10.65
CA PHE A 49 -8.03 -1.38 -11.62
C PHE A 49 -8.69 -1.63 -12.98
N VAL A 50 -9.33 -0.61 -13.54
CA VAL A 50 -9.81 -0.60 -14.93
C VAL A 50 -8.76 0.12 -15.77
N TYR A 51 -8.18 -0.60 -16.72
CA TYR A 51 -7.18 -0.08 -17.66
C TYR A 51 -7.31 -0.86 -18.97
N ASP A 52 -6.89 -0.23 -20.07
CA ASP A 52 -6.74 -0.92 -21.35
C ASP A 52 -5.40 -1.66 -21.37
N GLU A 53 -5.42 -2.96 -21.64
CA GLU A 53 -4.21 -3.77 -21.75
C GLU A 53 -3.46 -3.53 -23.08
N LEU A 54 -4.12 -2.94 -24.07
CA LEU A 54 -3.55 -2.64 -25.39
C LEU A 54 -2.81 -1.30 -25.42
N GLU A 55 -2.95 -0.46 -24.39
CA GLU A 55 -2.21 0.77 -24.26
C GLU A 55 -0.77 0.51 -23.80
N ASP A 56 0.21 0.99 -24.57
CA ASP A 56 1.64 0.83 -24.32
C ASP A 56 2.19 1.78 -23.22
N PHE A 57 1.39 2.07 -22.19
CA PHE A 57 1.81 2.93 -21.10
C PHE A 57 2.87 2.25 -20.23
N ARG A 58 4.00 2.94 -20.06
CA ARG A 58 5.12 2.48 -19.24
C ARG A 58 5.35 3.44 -18.09
N VAL A 59 5.68 2.88 -16.92
CA VAL A 59 5.90 3.66 -15.70
C VAL A 59 7.31 3.48 -15.18
N THR A 60 7.93 4.62 -14.88
CA THR A 60 9.15 4.71 -14.08
C THR A 60 8.85 5.55 -12.86
N LYS A 61 8.73 4.92 -11.69
CA LYS A 61 8.40 5.60 -10.45
C LYS A 61 8.91 4.84 -9.24
N SER A 62 9.47 5.59 -8.28
CA SER A 62 9.69 5.10 -6.92
C SER A 62 8.49 5.49 -6.05
N ILE A 63 7.83 4.48 -5.49
CA ILE A 63 6.73 4.59 -4.54
C ILE A 63 7.30 4.29 -3.16
N ARG A 64 7.08 5.20 -2.22
CA ARG A 64 7.45 5.05 -0.82
C ARG A 64 6.36 5.70 0.03
N ASN A 65 5.92 4.97 1.06
CA ASN A 65 5.02 5.44 2.11
C ASN A 65 5.66 5.15 3.48
#